data_AF-A0A1B8XWX8-F1
#
_entry.id   AF-A0A1B8XWX8-F1
#
_cell.length_a   1.000
_cell.length_b   1.000
_cell.length_c   1.000
_cell.angle_alpha   90.00
_cell.angle_beta   90.00
_cell.angle_gamma   90.00
#
_symmetry.space_group_name_H-M   'P 1'
#
loop_
_entity.id
_entity.type
_entity.pdbx_description
1 polymer ?
#
loop_
_entity_poly.entity_id
_entity_poly.type
_entity_poly.pdbx_seq_one_letter_code
_entity_poly.pdbx_strand_id
1 'polypeptide(L)'
;TTWMQEIVDLILQEGDAQKGRRAPTYIKVPCIELIPPKPRPIGVELAQTMKSPRVLKTHLPINLLPPSFREKNVNVMPWGNWFDHVIGWWKAMDKHQILFIFYEDMIEDPMREIRKVMKFLGKDLSDEVLENIKYHTSFQAMKENPMTNFSTVPNAVLEQTISPFIRKGTVGDWRNHFTVAQNIIFDEEYKKKMEGSGLNFRTEL
;
A
#
# COMPACT_ATOMS: atom_id res chain seq x y z
N THR A 1 -0.32 1.65 0.61
CA THR A 1 -0.61 0.77 -0.55
C THR A 1 -0.85 1.53 -1.83
N THR A 2 -1.86 2.42 -1.93
CA THR A 2 -2.20 3.09 -3.20
C THR A 2 -1.04 3.84 -3.85
N TRP A 3 -0.23 4.53 -3.06
CA TRP A 3 0.98 5.21 -3.54
C TRP A 3 1.94 4.25 -4.24
N MET A 4 2.26 3.11 -3.61
CA MET A 4 3.12 2.07 -4.19
C MET A 4 2.51 1.44 -5.45
N GLN A 5 1.19 1.24 -5.51
CA GLN A 5 0.55 0.73 -6.73
C GLN A 5 0.78 1.67 -7.91
N GLU A 6 0.67 2.98 -7.71
CA GLU A 6 0.88 3.96 -8.76
C GLU A 6 2.36 4.08 -9.16
N ILE A 7 3.29 4.02 -8.20
CA ILE A 7 4.73 3.95 -8.48
C ILE A 7 5.06 2.72 -9.33
N VAL A 8 4.62 1.53 -8.92
CA VAL A 8 4.89 0.29 -9.65
C VAL A 8 4.27 0.33 -11.04
N ASP A 9 3.02 0.81 -11.17
CA ASP A 9 2.38 0.93 -12.47
C ASP A 9 3.13 1.87 -13.41
N LEU A 10 3.53 3.06 -12.95
CA LEU A 10 4.29 4.00 -13.76
C LEU A 10 5.69 3.49 -14.10
N ILE A 11 6.38 2.79 -13.20
CA ILE A 11 7.66 2.11 -13.53
C ILE A 11 7.46 1.11 -14.66
N LEU A 12 6.39 0.31 -14.61
CA LEU A 12 6.09 -0.67 -15.66
C LEU A 12 5.65 -0.02 -16.98
N GLN A 13 5.11 1.20 -16.92
CA GLN A 13 4.81 2.03 -18.09
C GLN A 13 5.96 2.96 -18.48
N GLU A 14 7.17 2.78 -17.93
CA GLU A 14 8.36 3.57 -18.25
C GLU A 14 8.18 5.08 -18.01
N GLY A 15 7.39 5.44 -17.00
CA GLY A 15 7.05 6.82 -16.65
C GLY A 15 5.91 7.43 -17.46
N ASP A 16 5.28 6.70 -18.38
CA ASP A 16 4.18 7.24 -19.19
C ASP A 16 2.91 7.45 -18.37
N ALA A 17 2.63 8.71 -18.02
CA ALA A 17 1.47 9.09 -17.23
C ALA A 17 0.14 8.86 -17.95
N GLN A 18 0.11 8.89 -19.28
CA GLN A 18 -1.12 8.62 -20.04
C GLN A 18 -1.48 7.14 -19.96
N LYS A 19 -0.49 6.26 -20.12
CA LYS A 19 -0.67 4.82 -19.86
C LYS A 19 -0.99 4.53 -18.40
N GLY A 20 -0.45 5.30 -17.45
CA GLY A 20 -0.83 5.24 -16.04
C GLY A 20 -2.31 5.57 -15.80
N ARG A 21 -2.90 6.44 -16.62
CA ARG A 21 -4.31 6.87 -16.50
C ARG A 21 -5.31 6.01 -17.28
N ARG A 22 -4.88 4.88 -17.86
CA ARG A 22 -5.72 3.99 -18.67
C ARG A 22 -6.96 3.43 -17.95
N ALA A 23 -6.92 3.34 -16.62
CA ALA A 23 -8.03 2.89 -15.79
C ALA A 23 -7.79 3.27 -14.31
N PRO A 24 -8.84 3.25 -13.46
CA PRO A 24 -8.67 3.42 -12.02
C PRO A 24 -7.76 2.36 -11.40
N THR A 25 -7.04 2.73 -10.34
CA THR A 25 -6.03 1.89 -9.67
C THR A 25 -6.58 0.53 -9.24
N TYR A 26 -7.84 0.47 -8.78
CA TYR A 26 -8.50 -0.77 -8.37
C TYR A 26 -8.86 -1.70 -9.54
N ILE A 27 -8.77 -1.21 -10.79
CA ILE A 27 -8.87 -2.03 -12.01
C ILE A 27 -7.46 -2.45 -12.48
N LYS A 28 -6.50 -1.51 -12.48
CA LYS A 28 -5.11 -1.77 -12.89
C LYS A 28 -4.42 -2.78 -11.98
N VAL A 29 -4.67 -2.68 -10.68
CA VAL A 29 -4.06 -3.47 -9.61
C VAL A 29 -5.18 -3.97 -8.69
N PRO A 30 -5.87 -5.08 -9.05
CA PRO A 30 -7.00 -5.55 -8.29
C PRO A 30 -6.59 -6.01 -6.89
N CYS A 31 -7.42 -5.70 -5.90
CA CYS A 31 -7.30 -6.19 -4.54
C CYS A 31 -7.92 -7.59 -4.47
N ILE A 32 -7.11 -8.64 -4.39
CA ILE A 32 -7.55 -10.03 -4.64
C ILE A 32 -8.62 -10.52 -3.66
N GLU A 33 -8.60 -10.04 -2.42
CA GLU A 33 -9.55 -10.40 -1.37
C GLU A 33 -10.83 -9.54 -1.35
N LEU A 34 -10.97 -8.55 -2.24
CA LEU A 34 -12.11 -7.64 -2.23
C LEU A 34 -13.29 -8.19 -3.03
N ILE A 35 -14.46 -8.22 -2.40
CA ILE A 35 -15.75 -8.60 -3.00
C ILE A 35 -16.67 -7.38 -2.98
N PRO A 36 -16.59 -6.47 -3.98
CA PRO A 36 -17.43 -5.29 -4.02
C PRO A 36 -18.88 -5.64 -4.42
N PRO A 37 -19.87 -4.80 -4.06
CA PRO A 37 -21.20 -4.87 -4.66
C PRO A 37 -21.16 -4.84 -6.18
N LYS A 38 -22.01 -5.67 -6.82
CA LYS A 38 -22.25 -5.67 -8.27
C LYS A 38 -22.65 -4.25 -8.74
N PRO A 39 -22.30 -3.85 -9.98
CA PRO A 39 -21.73 -4.67 -11.06
C PRO A 39 -20.19 -4.74 -11.06
N ARG A 40 -19.50 -4.28 -10.01
CA ARG A 40 -18.03 -4.32 -10.00
C ARG A 40 -17.52 -5.76 -9.91
N PRO A 41 -16.45 -6.11 -10.65
CA PRO A 41 -15.88 -7.45 -10.62
C PRO A 41 -15.23 -7.73 -9.26
N ILE A 42 -15.23 -9.00 -8.87
CA ILE A 42 -14.51 -9.48 -7.70
C ILE A 42 -13.00 -9.43 -8.00
N GLY A 43 -12.19 -9.06 -7.01
CA GLY A 43 -10.75 -8.86 -7.21
C GLY A 43 -10.02 -10.06 -7.81
N VAL A 44 -10.30 -11.27 -7.33
CA VAL A 44 -9.72 -12.50 -7.88
C VAL A 44 -10.18 -12.80 -9.31
N GLU A 45 -11.45 -12.58 -9.63
CA GLU A 45 -11.99 -12.78 -10.99
C GLU A 45 -11.33 -11.80 -11.96
N LEU A 46 -11.19 -10.54 -11.57
CA LEU A 46 -10.49 -9.55 -12.38
C LEU A 46 -9.03 -9.96 -12.60
N ALA A 47 -8.32 -10.37 -11.54
CA ALA A 47 -6.94 -10.83 -11.61
C ALA A 47 -6.73 -12.05 -12.54
N GLN A 48 -7.73 -12.92 -12.69
CA GLN A 48 -7.70 -14.07 -13.59
C GLN A 48 -7.81 -13.67 -15.08
N THR A 49 -8.44 -12.53 -15.38
CA THR A 49 -8.59 -12.03 -16.76
C THR A 49 -7.41 -11.19 -17.25
N MET A 50 -6.52 -10.77 -16.35
CA MET A 50 -5.38 -9.91 -16.69
C MET A 50 -4.26 -10.68 -17.43
N LYS A 51 -3.66 -10.03 -18.43
CA LYS A 51 -2.45 -10.53 -19.10
C LYS A 51 -1.22 -10.36 -18.20
N SER A 52 -0.21 -11.21 -18.39
CA SER A 52 1.09 -11.08 -17.71
C SER A 52 1.96 -9.99 -18.35
N PRO A 53 2.82 -9.29 -17.57
CA PRO A 53 2.97 -9.39 -16.10
C PRO A 53 1.80 -8.75 -15.36
N ARG A 54 1.35 -9.38 -14.27
CA ARG A 54 0.23 -8.90 -13.43
C ARG A 54 0.76 -8.25 -12.16
N VAL A 55 0.21 -7.09 -11.81
CA VAL A 55 0.41 -6.46 -10.50
C VAL A 55 -0.86 -6.66 -9.71
N LEU A 56 -0.74 -7.19 -8.49
CA LEU A 56 -1.86 -7.53 -7.62
C LEU A 56 -1.70 -6.82 -6.28
N LYS A 57 -2.81 -6.47 -5.65
CA LYS A 57 -2.85 -5.90 -4.30
C LYS A 57 -3.42 -6.92 -3.33
N THR A 58 -2.87 -6.95 -2.12
CA THR A 58 -3.47 -7.64 -0.98
C THR A 58 -3.07 -7.00 0.34
N HIS A 59 -3.95 -7.15 1.33
CA HIS A 59 -3.74 -6.85 2.75
C HIS A 59 -3.74 -8.11 3.61
N LEU A 60 -3.87 -9.29 3.01
CA LEU A 60 -3.84 -10.54 3.76
C LEU A 60 -2.47 -10.71 4.46
N PRO A 61 -2.44 -11.19 5.71
CA PRO A 61 -1.18 -11.54 6.36
C PRO A 61 -0.52 -12.71 5.63
N ILE A 62 0.80 -12.82 5.74
CA ILE A 62 1.60 -13.80 4.98
C ILE A 62 1.14 -15.26 5.18
N ASN A 63 0.58 -15.58 6.35
CA ASN A 63 0.04 -16.91 6.69
C ASN A 63 -1.35 -17.19 6.10
N LEU A 64 -2.12 -16.14 5.79
CA LEU A 64 -3.41 -16.24 5.10
C LEU A 64 -3.27 -16.02 3.61
N LEU A 65 -2.10 -15.67 3.09
CA LEU A 65 -1.85 -15.96 1.68
C LEU A 65 -1.90 -17.48 1.48
N PRO A 66 -2.38 -17.96 0.33
CA PRO A 66 -2.61 -19.37 0.14
C PRO A 66 -1.39 -20.19 0.55
N PRO A 67 -1.53 -21.27 1.37
CA PRO A 67 -0.61 -22.36 1.15
C PRO A 67 -0.73 -22.97 -0.26
N SER A 68 -1.85 -23.08 -0.99
CA SER A 68 -3.31 -22.89 -0.83
C SER A 68 -3.94 -22.95 0.58
N PHE A 69 -4.65 -21.86 0.91
CA PHE A 69 -5.18 -21.32 2.17
C PHE A 69 -5.51 -22.29 3.34
N ARG A 70 -4.95 -22.01 4.53
CA ARG A 70 -5.38 -22.62 5.80
C ARG A 70 -5.71 -21.56 6.85
N GLU A 71 -6.71 -21.90 7.65
CA GLU A 71 -7.40 -21.10 8.67
C GLU A 71 -6.71 -21.18 10.05
N LYS A 72 -6.74 -20.11 10.85
CA LYS A 72 -7.77 -19.87 11.89
C LYS A 72 -7.42 -18.68 12.79
N ASN A 73 -8.52 -18.05 13.21
CA ASN A 73 -8.78 -17.18 14.36
C ASN A 73 -8.31 -15.72 14.34
N VAL A 74 -9.36 -14.91 14.37
CA VAL A 74 -9.48 -13.47 14.21
C VAL A 74 -9.35 -12.80 15.58
N ASN A 75 -8.61 -11.70 15.63
CA ASN A 75 -8.88 -10.63 16.58
C ASN A 75 -9.18 -9.34 15.79
N VAL A 76 -10.10 -8.56 16.32
CA VAL A 76 -11.03 -7.62 15.67
C VAL A 76 -10.37 -6.51 14.84
N MET A 77 -9.96 -6.84 13.62
CA MET A 77 -9.68 -5.95 12.48
C MET A 77 -9.81 -6.82 11.20
N PRO A 78 -10.26 -6.29 10.04
CA PRO A 78 -10.56 -7.12 8.86
C PRO A 78 -9.42 -8.03 8.37
N TRP A 79 -8.16 -7.74 8.73
CA TRP A 79 -6.96 -8.50 8.35
C TRP A 79 -6.10 -8.95 9.54
N GLY A 80 -6.67 -8.97 10.75
CA GLY A 80 -5.99 -9.41 11.97
C GLY A 80 -5.16 -8.34 12.67
N ASN A 81 -4.27 -8.78 13.55
CA ASN A 81 -3.44 -7.91 14.39
C ASN A 81 -2.29 -7.28 13.58
N TRP A 82 -2.07 -5.96 13.74
CA TRP A 82 -1.02 -5.22 13.03
C TRP A 82 0.40 -5.74 13.31
N PHE A 83 0.71 -6.05 14.56
CA PHE A 83 2.03 -6.53 14.99
C PHE A 83 2.36 -7.86 14.31
N ASP A 84 1.44 -8.83 14.40
CA ASP A 84 1.60 -10.14 13.75
C ASP A 84 1.76 -10.02 12.23
N HIS A 85 1.02 -9.08 11.62
CA HIS A 85 1.06 -8.82 10.20
C HIS A 85 2.45 -8.32 9.76
N VAL A 86 2.92 -7.21 10.33
CA VAL A 86 4.19 -6.61 9.91
C VAL A 86 5.40 -7.49 10.27
N ILE A 87 5.39 -8.13 11.44
CA ILE A 87 6.45 -9.06 11.86
C ILE A 87 6.46 -10.31 10.98
N GLY A 88 5.28 -10.83 10.61
CA GLY A 88 5.16 -11.97 9.72
C GLY A 88 5.79 -11.70 8.35
N TRP A 89 5.48 -10.55 7.74
CA TRP A 89 6.08 -10.13 6.47
C TRP A 89 7.58 -9.83 6.59
N TRP A 90 8.03 -9.23 7.69
CA TRP A 90 9.45 -8.96 7.95
C TRP A 90 10.28 -10.24 8.01
N LYS A 91 9.84 -11.24 8.78
CA LYS A 91 10.50 -12.55 8.89
C LYS A 91 10.48 -13.34 7.58
N ALA A 92 9.53 -13.06 6.69
CA ALA A 92 9.41 -13.74 5.41
C ALA A 92 10.46 -13.28 4.39
N MET A 93 11.12 -12.13 4.60
CA MET A 93 12.15 -11.60 3.69
C MET A 93 13.34 -12.56 3.52
N ASP A 94 13.67 -13.34 4.54
CA ASP A 94 14.76 -14.32 4.48
C ASP A 94 14.45 -15.50 3.54
N LYS A 95 13.17 -15.73 3.23
CA LYS A 95 12.69 -16.90 2.49
C LYS A 95 12.10 -16.57 1.11
N HIS A 96 11.71 -15.32 0.90
CA HIS A 96 10.99 -14.89 -0.29
C HIS A 96 11.58 -13.60 -0.85
N GLN A 97 11.43 -13.39 -2.16
CA GLN A 97 11.81 -12.12 -2.80
C GLN A 97 10.81 -11.03 -2.38
N ILE A 98 11.12 -10.35 -1.27
CA ILE A 98 10.30 -9.29 -0.70
C ILE A 98 11.14 -8.04 -0.60
N LEU A 99 10.62 -6.94 -1.15
CA LEU A 99 11.11 -5.60 -0.86
C LEU A 99 10.22 -4.98 0.22
N PHE A 100 10.77 -4.79 1.42
CA PHE A 100 10.07 -4.15 2.53
C PHE A 100 10.35 -2.65 2.49
N ILE A 101 9.29 -1.84 2.43
CA ILE A 101 9.37 -0.37 2.32
C ILE A 101 8.62 0.25 3.48
N PHE A 102 9.23 1.25 4.11
CA PHE A 102 8.61 2.07 5.13
C PHE A 102 7.95 3.29 4.49
N TYR A 103 6.75 3.62 4.97
CA TYR A 103 6.04 4.80 4.48
C TYR A 103 6.82 6.08 4.79
N GLU A 104 7.49 6.10 5.94
CA GLU A 104 8.30 7.22 6.42
C GLU A 104 9.49 7.47 5.50
N ASP A 105 10.17 6.41 5.05
CA ASP A 105 11.26 6.49 4.09
C ASP A 105 10.79 7.07 2.75
N MET A 106 9.57 6.71 2.31
CA MET A 106 9.01 7.24 1.07
C MET A 106 8.68 8.73 1.17
N ILE A 107 8.25 9.22 2.34
CA ILE A 107 7.98 10.64 2.56
C ILE A 107 9.28 11.43 2.65
N GLU A 108 10.28 10.90 3.36
CA GLU A 108 11.58 11.54 3.55
C GLU A 108 12.39 11.64 2.25
N ASP A 109 12.49 10.54 1.50
CA ASP A 109 13.26 10.49 0.24
C ASP A 109 12.55 9.60 -0.80
N PRO A 110 11.52 10.13 -1.48
CA PRO A 110 10.76 9.37 -2.47
C PRO A 110 11.64 8.92 -3.64
N MET A 111 12.68 9.68 -4.00
CA MET A 111 13.58 9.32 -5.11
C MET A 111 14.38 8.06 -4.78
N ARG A 112 14.96 8.00 -3.58
CA ARG A 112 15.68 6.83 -3.08
C ARG A 112 14.77 5.60 -3.05
N GLU A 113 13.56 5.74 -2.52
CA GLU A 113 12.64 4.59 -2.43
C GLU A 113 12.14 4.13 -3.80
N ILE A 114 11.82 5.04 -4.73
CA ILE A 114 11.43 4.66 -6.10
C ILE A 114 12.58 3.94 -6.81
N ARG A 115 13.84 4.38 -6.65
CA ARG A 115 15.01 3.66 -7.20
C ARG A 115 15.14 2.24 -6.65
N LYS A 116 14.89 2.03 -5.34
CA LYS A 116 14.87 0.68 -4.74
C LYS A 116 13.81 -0.20 -5.40
N VAL A 117 12.61 0.34 -5.64
CA VAL A 117 11.52 -0.39 -6.32
C VAL A 117 11.89 -0.70 -7.77
N MET A 118 12.45 0.25 -8.52
CA MET A 118 12.93 0.02 -9.89
C MET A 118 13.95 -1.13 -9.95
N LYS A 119 14.96 -1.10 -9.07
CA LYS A 119 15.98 -2.15 -8.97
C LYS A 119 15.36 -3.51 -8.63
N PHE A 120 14.42 -3.55 -7.69
CA PHE A 120 13.72 -4.79 -7.32
C PHE A 120 12.89 -5.37 -8.48
N LEU A 121 12.29 -4.50 -9.31
CA LEU A 121 11.56 -4.90 -10.50
C LEU A 121 12.46 -5.22 -11.71
N GLY A 122 13.79 -5.11 -11.58
CA GLY A 122 14.74 -5.31 -12.67
C GLY A 122 14.61 -4.26 -13.78
N LYS A 123 14.20 -3.03 -13.44
CA LYS A 123 14.06 -1.91 -14.35
C LYS A 123 15.20 -0.92 -14.16
N ASP A 124 15.82 -0.54 -15.27
CA ASP A 124 16.84 0.50 -15.35
C ASP A 124 16.28 1.65 -16.21
N LEU A 125 15.79 2.70 -15.56
CA LEU A 125 15.16 3.86 -16.21
C LEU A 125 15.97 5.11 -15.87
N SER A 126 15.92 6.11 -16.75
CA SER A 126 16.66 7.35 -16.58
C SER A 126 16.18 8.17 -15.38
N ASP A 127 17.05 9.07 -14.91
CA ASP A 127 16.72 10.02 -13.85
C ASP A 127 15.56 10.96 -14.24
N GLU A 128 15.41 11.25 -15.54
CA GLU A 128 14.27 11.99 -16.07
C GLU A 128 12.95 11.23 -15.86
N VAL A 129 12.92 9.94 -16.19
CA VAL A 129 11.75 9.09 -15.95
C VAL A 129 11.44 8.99 -14.46
N LEU A 130 12.47 8.89 -13.64
CA LEU A 130 12.33 8.85 -12.18
C LEU A 130 11.71 10.14 -11.62
N GLU A 131 12.19 11.32 -12.02
CA GLU A 131 11.59 12.60 -11.62
C GLU A 131 10.13 12.71 -12.09
N ASN A 132 9.82 12.21 -13.29
CA ASN A 132 8.44 12.17 -13.78
C ASN A 132 7.54 11.27 -12.92
N ILE A 133 8.02 10.09 -12.53
CA ILE A 133 7.30 9.17 -11.62
C ILE A 133 7.06 9.85 -10.27
N LYS A 134 8.08 10.47 -9.68
CA LYS A 134 7.96 11.21 -8.41
C LYS A 134 6.92 12.33 -8.51
N TYR A 135 6.93 13.12 -9.58
CA TYR A 135 5.95 14.20 -9.77
C TYR A 135 4.52 13.66 -9.79
N HIS A 136 4.25 12.65 -10.63
CA HIS A 136 2.91 12.07 -10.79
C HIS A 136 2.43 11.25 -9.60
N THR A 137 3.35 10.78 -8.75
CA THR A 137 3.03 10.06 -7.51
C THR A 137 3.11 10.94 -6.27
N SER A 138 3.31 12.26 -6.43
CA SER A 138 3.23 13.21 -5.32
C SER A 138 1.81 13.23 -4.71
N PHE A 139 1.73 13.59 -3.43
CA PHE A 139 0.45 13.64 -2.71
C PHE A 139 -0.61 14.46 -3.46
N GLN A 140 -0.25 15.66 -3.92
CA GLN A 140 -1.17 16.55 -4.63
C GLN A 140 -1.62 15.94 -5.97
N ALA A 141 -0.68 15.45 -6.77
CA ALA A 141 -0.99 14.85 -8.06
C ALA A 141 -1.91 13.65 -7.92
N MET A 142 -1.66 12.77 -6.95
CA MET A 142 -2.53 11.61 -6.69
C MET A 142 -3.89 12.02 -6.14
N LYS A 143 -3.96 13.04 -5.29
CA LYS A 143 -5.22 13.57 -4.72
C LYS A 143 -6.14 14.13 -5.80
N GLU A 144 -5.59 14.80 -6.80
CA GLU A 144 -6.34 15.37 -7.93
C GLU A 144 -6.68 14.33 -9.00
N ASN A 145 -5.90 13.25 -9.12
CA ASN A 145 -6.09 12.24 -10.15
C ASN A 145 -7.27 11.29 -9.84
N PRO A 146 -8.36 11.30 -10.64
CA PRO A 146 -9.53 10.43 -10.45
C PRO A 146 -9.19 8.93 -10.50
N MET A 147 -8.09 8.56 -11.18
CA MET A 147 -7.66 7.17 -11.30
C MET A 147 -6.99 6.65 -10.01
N THR A 148 -6.58 7.52 -9.10
CA THR A 148 -5.90 7.15 -7.85
C THR A 148 -6.65 7.55 -6.58
N ASN A 149 -7.48 8.61 -6.63
CA ASN A 149 -8.16 9.16 -5.46
C ASN A 149 -9.51 8.49 -5.15
N PHE A 150 -9.93 7.48 -5.92
CA PHE A 150 -11.19 6.75 -5.76
C PHE A 150 -12.45 7.60 -5.97
N SER A 151 -12.39 8.77 -6.60
CA SER A 151 -13.59 9.60 -6.85
C SER A 151 -14.57 8.96 -7.84
N THR A 152 -14.12 7.97 -8.61
CA THR A 152 -14.93 7.16 -9.50
C THR A 152 -15.72 6.06 -8.78
N VAL A 153 -15.48 5.85 -7.48
CA VAL A 153 -16.24 4.90 -6.67
C VAL A 153 -17.55 5.56 -6.20
N PRO A 154 -18.71 4.88 -6.34
CA PRO A 154 -19.97 5.44 -5.86
C PRO A 154 -19.93 5.78 -4.37
N ASN A 155 -20.53 6.91 -4.01
CA ASN A 155 -20.66 7.41 -2.64
C ASN A 155 -21.26 6.39 -1.66
N ALA A 156 -22.22 5.56 -2.13
CA ALA A 156 -22.80 4.47 -1.35
C ALA A 156 -21.78 3.42 -0.86
N VAL A 157 -20.57 3.42 -1.42
CA VAL A 157 -19.49 2.48 -1.10
C VAL A 157 -18.35 3.20 -0.37
N LEU A 158 -18.03 4.42 -0.80
CA LEU A 158 -17.00 5.25 -0.19
C LEU A 158 -17.43 6.71 -0.24
N GLU A 159 -17.98 7.20 0.88
CA GLU A 159 -18.47 8.57 1.00
C GLU A 159 -17.31 9.54 1.24
N GLN A 160 -16.80 10.12 0.15
CA GLN A 160 -15.61 10.98 0.18
C GLN A 160 -15.85 12.36 0.78
N THR A 161 -17.11 12.79 0.93
CA THR A 161 -17.43 14.08 1.57
C THR A 161 -17.23 14.03 3.09
N ILE A 162 -17.34 12.85 3.71
CA ILE A 162 -17.05 12.64 5.13
C ILE A 162 -15.53 12.62 5.36
N SER A 163 -14.81 11.83 4.56
CA SER A 163 -13.36 11.78 4.60
C SER A 163 -12.81 11.40 3.23
N PRO A 164 -12.02 12.28 2.58
CA PRO A 164 -11.37 11.95 1.32
C PRO A 164 -10.42 10.75 1.49
N PHE A 165 -10.39 9.85 0.50
CA PHE A 165 -9.50 8.69 0.53
C PHE A 165 -8.02 9.09 0.63
N ILE A 166 -7.63 10.10 -0.17
CA ILE A 166 -6.31 10.73 -0.08
C ILE A 166 -6.41 11.92 0.88
N ARG A 167 -6.21 11.62 2.17
CA ARG A 167 -6.54 12.52 3.29
C ARG A 167 -5.48 13.59 3.58
N LYS A 168 -4.34 13.21 4.19
CA LYS A 168 -3.27 14.14 4.63
C LYS A 168 -1.87 13.82 4.07
N GLY A 169 -1.50 12.55 3.94
CA GLY A 169 -0.20 12.15 3.36
C GLY A 169 1.02 12.64 4.15
N THR A 170 0.98 12.54 5.48
CA THR A 170 2.08 13.00 6.36
C THR A 170 2.42 11.96 7.44
N VAL A 171 3.62 12.03 8.00
CA VAL A 171 4.08 11.26 9.16
C VAL A 171 3.82 12.06 10.44
N GLY A 172 3.51 11.40 11.56
CA GLY A 172 3.32 12.05 12.85
C GLY A 172 1.91 12.61 13.14
N ASP A 173 0.94 12.50 12.21
CA ASP A 173 -0.42 13.01 12.42
C ASP A 173 -1.13 12.34 13.62
N TRP A 174 -0.68 11.16 14.06
CA TRP A 174 -1.22 10.43 15.20
C TRP A 174 -1.25 11.27 16.50
N ARG A 175 -0.31 12.21 16.67
CA ARG A 175 -0.25 13.12 17.83
C ARG A 175 -1.48 14.01 17.97
N ASN A 176 -2.20 14.25 16.87
CA ASN A 176 -3.44 15.02 16.87
C ASN A 176 -4.66 14.20 17.32
N HIS A 177 -4.52 12.89 17.48
CA HIS A 177 -5.62 11.97 17.79
C HIS A 177 -5.42 11.22 19.11
N PHE A 178 -4.18 11.06 19.58
CA PHE A 178 -3.87 10.38 20.83
C PHE A 178 -3.80 11.37 21.99
N THR A 179 -4.52 11.05 23.06
CA THR A 179 -4.23 11.64 24.37
C THR A 179 -2.91 11.08 24.92
N VAL A 180 -2.27 11.81 25.83
CA VAL A 180 -1.04 11.35 26.51
C VAL A 180 -1.25 9.98 27.18
N ALA A 181 -2.38 9.79 27.86
CA ALA A 181 -2.70 8.52 28.53
C ALA A 181 -2.84 7.35 27.54
N GLN A 182 -3.51 7.56 26.41
CA GLN A 182 -3.60 6.54 25.36
C GLN A 182 -2.24 6.22 24.76
N ASN A 183 -1.38 7.23 24.58
CA ASN A 183 -0.04 7.02 24.04
C ASN A 183 0.83 6.17 24.97
N ILE A 184 0.80 6.43 26.29
CA ILE A 184 1.55 5.63 27.26
C ILE A 184 1.15 4.15 27.18
N ILE A 185 -0.15 3.87 27.18
CA ILE A 185 -0.68 2.50 27.08
C ILE A 185 -0.26 1.85 25.76
N PHE A 186 -0.34 2.58 24.66
CA PHE A 186 0.05 2.07 23.35
C PHE A 186 1.55 1.78 23.28
N ASP A 187 2.40 2.67 23.79
CA ASP A 187 3.87 2.52 23.77
C ASP A 187 4.33 1.31 24.59
N GLU A 188 3.70 1.05 25.74
CA GLU A 188 3.98 -0.13 26.56
C GLU A 188 3.66 -1.43 25.81
N GLU A 189 2.47 -1.50 25.22
CA GLU A 189 2.04 -2.67 24.43
C GLU A 189 2.88 -2.84 23.16
N TYR A 190 3.24 -1.72 22.50
CA TYR A 190 4.09 -1.71 21.32
C TYR A 190 5.47 -2.31 21.62
N LYS A 191 6.13 -1.83 22.69
CA LYS A 191 7.44 -2.33 23.11
C LYS A 191 7.40 -3.83 23.37
N LYS A 192 6.39 -4.30 24.11
CA LYS A 192 6.21 -5.72 24.42
C LYS A 192 6.00 -6.57 23.17
N LYS A 193 5.19 -6.12 22.20
CA LYS A 193 4.87 -6.90 21.00
C LYS A 193 5.96 -6.87 19.93
N MET A 194 6.74 -5.79 19.87
CA MET A 194 7.83 -5.62 18.91
C MET A 194 9.17 -6.16 19.41
N GLU A 195 9.27 -6.51 20.69
CA GLU A 195 10.47 -7.06 21.31
C GLU A 195 11.00 -8.27 20.52
N GLY A 196 12.31 -8.27 20.23
CA GLY A 196 12.98 -9.35 19.52
C GLY A 196 12.62 -9.48 18.03
N SER A 197 11.77 -8.61 17.47
CA SER A 197 11.41 -8.67 16.04
C SER A 197 12.53 -8.18 15.11
N GLY A 198 13.42 -7.32 15.60
CA GLY A 198 14.42 -6.62 14.79
C GLY A 198 13.84 -5.54 13.86
N LEU A 199 12.52 -5.33 13.88
CA LEU A 199 11.81 -4.36 13.06
C LEU A 199 11.63 -3.05 13.84
N ASN A 200 12.09 -1.94 13.27
CA ASN A 200 12.01 -0.63 13.90
C ASN A 200 11.25 0.36 13.00
N PHE A 201 10.22 1.00 13.53
CA PHE A 201 9.43 2.00 12.82
C PHE A 201 9.76 3.41 13.32
N ARG A 202 9.68 4.38 12.41
CA ARG A 202 9.72 5.81 12.77
C ARG A 202 8.29 6.31 12.93
N THR A 203 8.02 7.07 13.98
CA THR A 203 6.70 7.67 14.24
C THR A 203 6.65 9.15 13.85
N GLU A 204 7.82 9.70 13.49
CA GLU A 204 8.11 11.09 13.12
C GLU A 204 9.26 11.12 12.09
N LEU A 205 9.36 12.23 11.38
CA LEU A 205 10.46 12.58 10.48
C LEU A 205 11.16 13.84 10.98
#